data_AF-A0A520P4C1-F1
#
_entry.id   AF-A0A520P4C1-F1
#
_cell.length_a   1.000
_cell.length_b   1.000
_cell.length_c   1.000
_cell.angle_alpha   90.00
_cell.angle_beta   90.00
_cell.angle_gamma   90.00
#
_symmetry.space_group_name_H-M   'P 1'
#
loop_
_entity.id
_entity.type
_entity.pdbx_description
1 polymer ?
#
loop_
_entity_poly.entity_id
_entity_poly.type
_entity_poly.pdbx_seq_one_letter_code
_entity_poly.pdbx_strand_id
1 'polypeptide(L)' 'MKSFKKILIANRGEIAIRIMRAANEMGKQTVAIYAEEDKLGLHRFKADEAYRIGEGMGPVAAYLSI' A
#
# COMPACT_ATOMS: atom_id res chain seq x y z
N MET A 1 15.97 -15.15 7.24
CA MET A 1 15.37 -13.89 6.72
C MET A 1 15.80 -12.75 7.63
N LYS A 2 16.11 -11.56 7.09
CA LYS A 2 16.31 -10.37 7.94
C LYS A 2 14.99 -10.02 8.62
N SER A 3 15.04 -9.69 9.91
CA SER A 3 13.87 -9.21 10.65
C SER A 3 13.54 -7.78 10.20
N PHE A 4 12.26 -7.50 9.97
CA PHE A 4 11.74 -6.16 9.70
C PHE A 4 10.61 -5.83 10.68
N LYS A 5 10.35 -4.53 10.86
CA LYS A 5 9.28 -4.03 11.75
C LYS A 5 8.07 -3.49 10.98
N LYS A 6 8.32 -2.93 9.78
CA LYS A 6 7.34 -2.25 8.94
C LYS A 6 7.58 -2.62 7.47
N ILE A 7 6.51 -2.70 6.68
CA ILE A 7 6.56 -2.98 5.24
C ILE A 7 5.66 -2.00 4.47
N LEU A 8 6.18 -1.48 3.35
CA LEU A 8 5.41 -0.73 2.37
C LEU A 8 4.99 -1.67 1.23
N ILE A 9 3.72 -1.60 0.85
CA ILE A 9 3.18 -2.40 -0.24
C ILE A 9 3.04 -1.51 -1.48
N ALA A 10 3.97 -1.66 -2.42
CA ALA A 10 3.95 -0.98 -3.72
C ALA A 10 2.95 -1.63 -4.69
N ASN A 11 1.68 -1.68 -4.28
CA ASN A 11 0.58 -2.25 -5.06
C ASN A 11 -0.77 -1.69 -4.54
N ARG A 12 -1.86 -2.07 -5.21
CA ARG A 12 -3.24 -1.68 -4.91
C ARG A 12 -4.16 -2.90 -4.79
N GLY A 13 -5.42 -2.69 -4.42
CA GLY A 13 -6.47 -3.70 -4.55
C GLY A 13 -6.29 -4.92 -3.62
N GLU A 14 -6.74 -6.08 -4.09
CA GLU A 14 -6.82 -7.30 -3.28
C GLU A 14 -5.45 -7.85 -2.87
N ILE A 15 -4.45 -7.73 -3.75
CA ILE A 15 -3.10 -8.22 -3.44
C ILE A 15 -2.45 -7.38 -2.33
N ALA A 16 -2.72 -6.07 -2.30
CA ALA A 16 -2.24 -5.22 -1.23
C ALA A 16 -2.85 -5.62 0.12
N ILE A 17 -4.16 -5.88 0.15
CA ILE A 17 -4.88 -6.38 1.33
C ILE A 17 -4.34 -7.75 1.76
N ARG A 18 -4.07 -8.65 0.82
CA ARG A 18 -3.53 -9.98 1.09
C ARG A 18 -2.17 -9.92 1.78
N ILE A 19 -1.30 -9.02 1.33
CA ILE A 19 0.02 -8.81 1.93
C ILE A 19 -0.12 -8.18 3.32
N MET A 20 -1.00 -7.18 3.48
CA MET A 20 -1.24 -6.55 4.78
C MET A 20 -1.75 -7.56 5.82
N ARG A 21 -2.63 -8.49 5.44
CA ARG A 21 -3.09 -9.56 6.34
C ARG A 21 -1.94 -10.44 6.83
N ALA A 22 -1.07 -10.89 5.92
CA ALA A 22 0.11 -11.68 6.29
C ALA A 22 1.07 -10.88 7.18
N ALA A 23 1.29 -9.61 6.89
CA ALA A 23 2.13 -8.72 7.71
C ALA A 23 1.55 -8.55 9.13
N ASN A 24 0.24 -8.38 9.25
CA ASN A 24 -0.45 -8.28 10.54
C ASN A 24 -0.34 -9.57 11.36
N GLU A 25 -0.50 -10.75 10.74
CA GLU A 25 -0.29 -12.05 11.40
C GLU A 25 1.16 -12.20 11.94
N MET A 26 2.11 -11.52 11.31
CA MET A 26 3.52 -11.49 11.72
C MET A 26 3.84 -10.34 12.71
N GLY A 27 2.85 -9.57 13.15
CA GLY A 27 3.03 -8.40 14.02
C GLY A 27 3.83 -7.27 13.38
N LYS A 28 3.68 -7.05 12.07
CA LYS A 28 4.39 -6.02 11.30
C LYS A 28 3.48 -4.86 10.96
N GLN A 29 4.01 -3.65 11.04
CA GLN A 29 3.31 -2.46 10.58
C GLN A 29 3.26 -2.40 9.05
N THR A 30 2.19 -1.84 8.53
CA THR A 30 1.86 -1.84 7.11
C THR A 30 1.67 -0.41 6.58
N VAL A 31 2.23 -0.15 5.40
CA VAL A 31 2.08 1.13 4.70
C VAL A 31 1.49 0.88 3.31
N ALA A 32 0.36 1.52 3.01
CA ALA A 32 -0.25 1.54 1.68
C ALA A 32 0.17 2.77 0.87
N ILE A 33 0.19 2.63 -0.45
CA ILE A 33 0.23 3.74 -1.39
C ILE A 33 -1.06 3.77 -2.22
N TYR A 34 -1.49 4.96 -2.65
CA TYR A 34 -2.68 5.09 -3.50
C TYR A 34 -2.57 6.29 -4.46
N ALA A 35 -3.01 6.11 -5.70
CA ALA A 35 -3.26 7.21 -6.63
C ALA A 35 -4.51 8.01 -6.20
N GLU A 36 -4.68 9.26 -6.67
CA GLU A 36 -5.87 10.08 -6.31
C GLU A 36 -7.19 9.39 -6.69
N GLU A 37 -7.21 8.69 -7.83
CA GLU A 37 -8.35 7.91 -8.31
C GLU A 37 -8.68 6.71 -7.40
N ASP A 38 -7.69 6.24 -6.64
CA ASP A 38 -7.82 5.13 -5.69
C ASP A 38 -7.99 5.59 -4.24
N LYS A 39 -8.30 6.87 -3.99
CA LYS A 39 -8.50 7.38 -2.61
C LYS A 39 -9.59 6.65 -1.83
N LEU A 40 -10.54 6.00 -2.49
CA LEU A 40 -11.58 5.17 -1.88
C LEU A 40 -11.28 3.67 -1.93
N GLY A 41 -10.10 3.29 -2.43
CA GLY A 41 -9.65 1.90 -2.51
C GLY A 41 -9.58 1.25 -1.12
N LEU A 42 -10.16 0.05 -0.99
CA LEU A 42 -10.22 -0.65 0.30
C LEU A 42 -8.84 -0.90 0.91
N HIS A 43 -7.80 -1.10 0.10
CA HIS A 43 -6.44 -1.35 0.59
C HIS A 43 -5.88 -0.16 1.39
N ARG A 44 -6.27 1.07 1.04
CA ARG A 44 -5.87 2.29 1.75
C ARG A 44 -6.28 2.25 3.23
N PHE A 45 -7.50 1.78 3.50
CA PHE A 45 -8.07 1.73 4.86
C PHE A 45 -7.70 0.47 5.65
N LYS A 46 -6.97 -0.47 5.03
CA LYS A 46 -6.53 -1.71 5.68
C LYS A 46 -5.09 -1.64 6.19
N ALA A 47 -4.33 -0.63 5.81
CA ALA A 47 -2.99 -0.39 6.31
C ALA A 47 -2.99 0.50 7.55
N ASP A 48 -1.91 0.43 8.34
CA ASP A 48 -1.70 1.33 9.48
C ASP A 48 -1.43 2.77 9.04
N GLU A 49 -0.72 2.93 7.91
CA GLU A 49 -0.42 4.21 7.28
C GLU A 49 -0.75 4.15 5.78
N ALA A 50 -1.18 5.26 5.19
CA ALA A 50 -1.44 5.34 3.75
C ALA A 50 -1.06 6.70 3.17
N TYR A 51 -0.30 6.68 2.07
CA TYR A 51 0.20 7.90 1.42
C TYR A 51 -0.27 8.00 -0.03
N ARG A 52 -0.70 9.21 -0.43
CA ARG A 52 -1.02 9.51 -1.82
C ARG A 52 0.28 9.59 -2.62
N ILE A 53 0.29 9.02 -3.82
CA ILE A 53 1.41 9.04 -4.77
C ILE A 53 1.00 9.63 -6.11
N GLY A 54 1.99 9.94 -6.96
CA GLY A 54 1.77 10.33 -8.35
C GLY A 54 1.00 11.64 -8.52
N GLU A 55 1.33 12.67 -7.75
CA GLU A 55 0.73 13.98 -7.93
C GLU A 55 0.93 14.50 -9.36
N GLY A 56 -0.16 14.84 -10.04
CA GLY A 56 -0.14 15.25 -11.45
C GLY A 56 0.06 14.12 -12.46
N MET A 57 0.17 12.86 -12.02
CA MET A 57 0.30 11.69 -12.88
C MET A 57 -1.06 11.02 -13.12
N GLY A 58 -1.17 10.27 -14.22
CA GLY A 58 -2.33 9.38 -14.43
C GLY A 58 -2.32 8.19 -13.44
N PRO A 59 -3.48 7.54 -13.21
CA PRO A 59 -3.65 6.55 -12.14
C PRO A 59 -2.69 5.38 -12.24
N VAL A 60 -2.40 4.87 -13.45
CA VAL A 60 -1.45 3.76 -13.65
C VAL A 60 -0.01 4.24 -13.49
N ALA A 61 0.33 5.40 -14.05
CA ALA A 61 1.67 5.97 -13.97
C ALA A 61 2.09 6.25 -12.51
N ALA A 62 1.12 6.65 -11.67
CA ALA A 62 1.35 6.86 -10.25
C ALA A 62 1.94 5.62 -9.54
N TYR A 63 1.47 4.40 -9.86
CA TYR A 63 1.98 3.16 -9.26
C TYR A 63 3.27 2.63 -9.90
N LEU A 64 3.68 3.17 -11.06
CA LEU A 64 4.88 2.78 -11.78
C LEU A 64 6.05 3.76 -11.58
N SER A 65 5.83 4.83 -10.81
CA SER A 65 6.86 5.80 -10.45
C SER A 65 7.79 5.23 -9.38
N ILE A 66 9.08 5.04 -9.73
CA ILE A 66 10.15 4.57 -8.82
C ILE A 66 10.77 5.76 -8.09
#